data_AF-A0A947J4P6-F1
#
_entry.id   AF-A0A947J4P6-F1
#
_cell.length_a   1.000
_cell.length_b   1.000
_cell.length_c   1.000
_cell.angle_alpha   90.00
_cell.angle_beta   90.00
_cell.angle_gamma   90.00
#
_symmetry.space_group_name_H-M   'P 1'
#
loop_
_entity.id
_entity.type
_entity.pdbx_description
1 polymer ?
#
loop_
_entity_poly.entity_id
_entity_poly.type
_entity_poly.pdbx_seq_one_letter_code
_entity_poly.pdbx_strand_id
1 'polypeptide(L)'
;MLLKPASKLEIEWRHLVQAGNTCERCDSTGETLRRVLQDLSAELGRKGVAVTFRETPLGPEALAQSNLILFNGRSVEDCLGAQVTETHCQSCCELVGEEVSCRAVEINGTVYEAIPEALIRDAAYAALQMENNMMKQFKVLGSGCANCDTTMKLIEETAKAKGVTIQMEKVEDMAAILGFGVMSTPGVVLDGIVVHSGGVPTKGLVESWLSTAEPCCGCCGKE
;
A
#
# COMPACT_ATOMS: atom_id res chain seq x y z
N MET A 1 -9.16 21.89 29.91
CA MET A 1 -9.03 21.22 28.61
C MET A 1 -7.72 20.44 28.65
N LEU A 2 -7.77 19.15 29.00
CA LEU A 2 -6.57 18.31 29.08
C LEU A 2 -6.16 17.97 27.65
N LEU A 3 -5.00 18.48 27.21
CA LEU A 3 -4.38 18.08 25.95
C LEU A 3 -4.19 16.56 25.99
N LYS A 4 -4.86 15.82 25.10
CA LYS A 4 -4.54 14.40 24.91
C LYS A 4 -3.04 14.32 24.58
N PRO A 5 -2.28 13.38 25.17
CA PRO A 5 -0.88 13.20 24.80
C PRO A 5 -0.81 12.98 23.29
N ALA A 6 0.11 13.66 22.62
CA ALA A 6 0.35 13.47 21.19
C ALA A 6 0.68 11.99 20.96
N SER A 7 -0.11 11.33 20.10
CA SER A 7 0.18 9.95 19.69
C SER A 7 1.53 9.91 18.96
N LYS A 8 2.27 8.81 19.10
CA LYS A 8 3.59 8.64 18.47
C LYS A 8 3.61 7.39 17.61
N LEU A 9 4.25 7.47 16.45
CA LEU A 9 4.59 6.34 15.61
C LEU A 9 6.12 6.20 15.54
N GLU A 10 6.64 5.17 16.19
CA GLU A 10 8.05 4.79 16.11
C GLU A 10 8.23 3.75 15.01
N ILE A 11 9.08 4.07 14.03
CA ILE A 11 9.38 3.19 12.90
C ILE A 11 10.85 2.77 13.01
N GLU A 12 11.10 1.47 12.97
CA GLU A 12 12.44 0.90 12.97
C GLU A 12 12.59 -0.03 11.78
N TRP A 13 13.68 0.14 11.04
CA TRP A 13 14.05 -0.76 9.95
C TRP A 13 15.32 -1.52 10.30
N ARG A 14 15.24 -2.84 10.31
CA ARG A 14 16.39 -3.74 10.50
C ARG A 14 16.73 -4.42 9.19
N HIS A 15 17.99 -4.30 8.79
CA HIS A 15 18.46 -4.86 7.53
C HIS A 15 19.92 -5.28 7.61
N LEU A 16 20.29 -6.27 6.80
CA LEU A 16 21.67 -6.74 6.67
C LEU A 16 22.56 -5.61 6.14
N VAL A 17 23.66 -5.33 6.86
CA VAL A 17 24.74 -4.49 6.39
C VAL A 17 26.06 -5.21 6.62
N GLN A 18 26.79 -5.45 5.53
CA GLN A 18 28.10 -6.10 5.56
C GLN A 18 29.11 -5.27 4.81
N ALA A 19 30.19 -4.89 5.51
CA ALA A 19 31.24 -3.99 5.00
C ALA A 19 30.69 -2.67 4.39
N GLY A 20 29.58 -2.16 4.93
CA GLY A 20 28.93 -0.94 4.45
C GLY A 20 27.96 -1.12 3.28
N ASN A 21 27.76 -2.35 2.80
CA ASN A 21 26.83 -2.68 1.73
C ASN A 21 25.63 -3.46 2.25
N THR A 22 24.51 -3.41 1.53
CA THR A 22 23.28 -4.17 1.81
C THR A 22 22.89 -4.95 0.54
N CYS A 23 22.07 -6.01 0.68
CA CYS A 23 21.57 -6.74 -0.48
C CYS A 23 20.48 -5.95 -1.22
N GLU A 24 20.24 -6.28 -2.50
CA GLU A 24 19.30 -5.57 -3.38
C GLU A 24 17.86 -5.52 -2.82
N ARG A 25 17.40 -6.61 -2.21
CA ARG A 25 16.04 -6.69 -1.59
C ARG A 25 15.89 -5.74 -0.41
N CYS A 26 16.91 -5.65 0.42
CA CYS A 26 16.94 -4.72 1.54
C CYS A 26 17.01 -3.28 1.02
N ASP A 27 17.87 -3.01 0.03
CA ASP A 27 17.99 -1.67 -0.54
C ASP A 27 16.67 -1.16 -1.13
N SER A 28 16.00 -1.97 -1.95
CA SER A 28 14.68 -1.66 -2.53
C SER A 28 13.62 -1.36 -1.47
N THR A 29 13.62 -2.13 -0.37
CA THR A 29 12.71 -1.88 0.76
C THR A 29 13.07 -0.59 1.47
N GLY A 30 14.36 -0.30 1.65
CA GLY A 30 14.85 0.94 2.24
C GLY A 30 14.46 2.18 1.44
N GLU A 31 14.62 2.15 0.11
CA GLU A 31 14.17 3.24 -0.78
C GLU A 31 12.66 3.49 -0.68
N THR A 32 11.88 2.41 -0.73
CA THR A 32 10.42 2.46 -0.60
C THR A 32 10.02 3.04 0.76
N LEU A 33 10.61 2.54 1.85
CA LEU A 33 10.34 3.01 3.20
C LEU A 33 10.67 4.49 3.37
N ARG A 34 11.83 4.95 2.88
CA ARG A 34 12.21 6.37 2.99
C ARG A 34 11.23 7.29 2.28
N ARG A 35 10.71 6.89 1.11
CA ARG A 35 9.65 7.62 0.41
C ARG A 35 8.37 7.67 1.26
N VAL A 36 7.91 6.51 1.70
CA VAL A 36 6.68 6.39 2.51
C VAL A 36 6.77 7.16 3.82
N LEU A 37 7.95 7.21 4.46
CA LEU A 37 8.18 7.96 5.70
C LEU A 37 7.94 9.47 5.53
N GLN A 38 8.33 10.05 4.38
CA GLN A 38 8.11 11.46 4.09
C GLN A 38 6.62 11.77 4.05
N ASP A 39 5.87 10.94 3.32
CA ASP A 39 4.42 11.10 3.17
C ASP A 39 3.67 10.83 4.48
N LEU A 40 3.99 9.74 5.18
CA LEU A 40 3.40 9.40 6.47
C LEU A 40 3.66 10.48 7.51
N SER A 41 4.87 11.04 7.59
CA SER A 41 5.18 12.11 8.53
C SER A 41 4.30 13.35 8.31
N ALA A 42 4.11 13.76 7.04
CA ALA A 42 3.25 14.88 6.70
C ALA A 42 1.76 14.61 6.96
N GLU A 43 1.29 13.40 6.67
CA GLU A 43 -0.10 12.99 6.90
C GLU A 43 -0.44 12.86 8.39
N LEU A 44 0.37 12.12 9.12
CA LEU A 44 0.18 11.82 10.54
C LEU A 44 0.45 13.07 11.39
N GLY A 45 1.39 13.92 10.99
CA GLY A 45 1.63 15.22 11.63
C GLY A 45 0.38 16.12 11.63
N ARG A 46 -0.40 16.15 10.52
CA ARG A 46 -1.69 16.86 10.46
C ARG A 46 -2.74 16.30 11.42
N LYS A 47 -2.61 15.03 11.81
CA LYS A 47 -3.47 14.33 12.78
C LYS A 47 -2.92 14.41 14.22
N GLY A 48 -1.83 15.17 14.44
CA GLY A 48 -1.20 15.31 15.76
C GLY A 48 -0.37 14.11 16.20
N VAL A 49 0.07 13.28 15.25
CA VAL A 49 0.91 12.11 15.50
C VAL A 49 2.36 12.44 15.13
N ALA A 50 3.28 12.27 16.07
CA ALA A 50 4.71 12.44 15.82
C ALA A 50 5.33 11.15 15.28
N VAL A 51 5.97 11.21 14.10
CA VAL A 51 6.66 10.08 13.49
C VAL A 51 8.16 10.15 13.78
N THR A 52 8.76 9.07 14.25
CA THR A 52 10.22 8.94 14.43
C THR A 52 10.74 7.70 13.73
N PHE A 53 11.91 7.80 13.10
CA PHE A 53 12.51 6.70 12.34
C PHE A 53 13.92 6.38 12.84
N ARG A 54 14.28 5.09 12.87
CA ARG A 54 15.66 4.63 13.09
C ARG A 54 16.01 3.44 12.21
N GLU A 55 17.27 3.37 11.77
CA GLU A 55 17.85 2.23 11.07
C GLU A 55 18.69 1.40 12.06
N THR A 56 18.57 0.08 12.01
CA THR A 56 19.35 -0.87 12.82
C THR A 56 20.08 -1.82 11.88
N PRO A 57 21.36 -1.57 11.58
CA PRO A 57 22.15 -2.47 10.75
C PRO A 57 22.38 -3.80 11.47
N LEU A 58 22.22 -4.90 10.74
CA LEU A 58 22.40 -6.26 11.22
C LEU A 58 23.64 -6.88 10.56
N GLY A 59 24.43 -7.61 11.34
CA GLY A 59 25.44 -8.52 10.80
C GLY A 59 24.83 -9.83 10.30
N PRO A 60 25.61 -10.67 9.59
CA PRO A 60 25.17 -11.97 9.09
C PRO A 60 24.60 -12.90 10.17
N GLU A 61 25.10 -12.80 11.40
CA GLU A 61 24.62 -13.56 12.56
C GLU A 61 23.15 -13.30 12.91
N ALA A 62 22.60 -12.17 12.48
CA ALA A 62 21.23 -11.76 12.69
C ALA A 62 20.41 -11.73 11.38
N LEU A 63 20.86 -12.44 10.33
CA LEU A 63 20.22 -12.41 9.01
C LEU A 63 18.73 -12.75 9.03
N ALA A 64 18.30 -13.68 9.90
CA ALA A 64 16.89 -14.04 10.05
C ALA A 64 15.98 -12.87 10.50
N GLN A 65 16.58 -11.81 11.06
CA GLN A 65 15.88 -10.56 11.42
C GLN A 65 15.92 -9.50 10.30
N SER A 66 16.58 -9.79 9.18
CA SER A 66 16.56 -8.98 7.96
C SER A 66 15.63 -9.66 6.95
N ASN A 67 14.70 -8.98 6.29
CA ASN A 67 14.42 -7.55 6.19
C ASN A 67 13.16 -7.22 6.99
N LEU A 68 13.28 -6.46 8.08
CA LEU A 68 12.21 -6.29 9.08
C LEU A 68 11.89 -4.81 9.30
N ILE A 69 10.63 -4.45 9.16
CA ILE A 69 10.11 -3.12 9.52
C ILE A 69 9.19 -3.28 10.73
N LEU A 70 9.44 -2.45 11.75
CA LEU A 70 8.68 -2.41 13.00
C LEU A 70 7.96 -1.07 13.12
N PHE A 71 6.69 -1.11 13.54
CA PHE A 71 5.85 0.02 13.91
C PHE A 71 5.45 -0.10 15.36
N ASN A 72 5.92 0.81 16.22
CA ASN A 72 5.75 0.75 17.68
C ASN A 72 6.14 -0.62 18.26
N GLY A 73 7.21 -1.23 17.71
CA GLY A 73 7.72 -2.54 18.11
C GLY A 73 6.98 -3.76 17.54
N ARG A 74 5.93 -3.56 16.72
CA ARG A 74 5.21 -4.63 16.02
C ARG A 74 5.70 -4.75 14.58
N SER A 75 5.91 -5.97 14.10
CA SER A 75 6.33 -6.18 12.70
C SER A 75 5.20 -5.89 11.72
N VAL A 76 5.53 -5.69 10.43
CA VAL A 76 4.53 -5.57 9.36
C VAL A 76 3.56 -6.75 9.40
N GLU A 77 4.08 -7.94 9.65
CA GLU A 77 3.32 -9.19 9.67
C GLU A 77 2.39 -9.25 10.88
N ASP A 78 2.86 -8.84 12.05
CA ASP A 78 2.02 -8.74 13.25
C ASP A 78 0.93 -7.67 13.10
N CYS A 79 1.20 -6.61 12.34
CA CYS A 79 0.23 -5.55 12.08
C CYS A 79 -0.87 -6.00 11.11
N LEU A 80 -0.53 -6.87 10.16
CA LEU A 80 -1.40 -7.26 9.04
C LEU A 80 -1.93 -8.71 9.13
N GLY A 81 -1.48 -9.49 10.12
CA GLY A 81 -1.80 -10.93 10.20
C GLY A 81 -1.11 -11.76 9.12
N ALA A 82 0.06 -11.31 8.63
CA ALA A 82 0.83 -11.99 7.61
C ALA A 82 1.65 -13.16 8.17
N GLN A 83 2.19 -14.00 7.29
CA GLN A 83 3.16 -15.03 7.64
C GLN A 83 4.57 -14.63 7.19
N VAL A 84 5.57 -15.16 7.90
CA VAL A 84 6.97 -15.04 7.51
C VAL A 84 7.38 -16.34 6.83
N THR A 85 7.95 -16.20 5.64
CA THR A 85 8.57 -17.31 4.90
C THR A 85 10.02 -16.99 4.59
N GLU A 86 10.78 -17.98 4.12
CA GLU A 86 12.18 -17.83 3.73
C GLU A 86 12.31 -18.12 2.24
N THR A 87 12.98 -17.22 1.52
CA THR A 87 13.28 -17.41 0.10
C THR A 87 14.78 -17.28 -0.14
N HIS A 88 15.28 -18.06 -1.09
CA HIS A 88 16.67 -17.98 -1.52
C HIS A 88 16.99 -16.56 -2.00
N CYS A 89 18.07 -15.95 -1.52
CA CYS A 89 18.48 -14.63 -1.98
C CYS A 89 19.92 -14.64 -2.47
N GLN A 90 20.07 -14.66 -3.79
CA GLN A 90 21.37 -14.65 -4.45
C GLN A 90 22.26 -13.48 -4.01
N SER A 91 21.68 -12.28 -3.88
CA SER A 91 22.40 -11.09 -3.41
C SER A 91 22.83 -11.19 -1.95
N CYS A 92 22.01 -11.81 -1.07
CA CYS A 92 22.43 -12.10 0.31
C CYS A 92 23.60 -13.11 0.29
N CYS A 93 23.53 -14.17 -0.52
CA CYS A 93 24.58 -15.19 -0.60
C CYS A 93 25.92 -14.63 -1.06
N GLU A 94 25.91 -13.77 -2.07
CA GLU A 94 27.12 -13.10 -2.57
C GLU A 94 27.71 -12.13 -1.55
N LEU A 95 26.84 -11.44 -0.80
CA LEU A 95 27.26 -10.47 0.21
C LEU A 95 27.86 -11.15 1.46
N VAL A 96 27.26 -12.25 1.90
CA VAL A 96 27.71 -13.02 3.08
C VAL A 96 28.88 -13.94 2.74
N GLY A 97 28.91 -14.48 1.52
CA GLY A 97 29.92 -15.44 1.05
C GLY A 97 29.56 -16.91 1.29
N GLU A 98 28.31 -17.21 1.67
CA GLU A 98 27.78 -18.55 1.89
C GLU A 98 26.31 -18.66 1.47
N GLU A 99 25.76 -19.88 1.39
CA GLU A 99 24.37 -20.10 1.01
C GLU A 99 23.43 -19.69 2.15
N VAL A 100 22.57 -18.70 1.90
CA VAL A 100 21.65 -18.15 2.89
C VAL A 100 20.24 -17.96 2.31
N SER A 101 19.23 -18.19 3.15
CA SER A 101 17.84 -17.84 2.87
C SER A 101 17.48 -16.54 3.59
N CYS A 102 16.78 -15.65 2.90
CA CYS A 102 16.40 -14.34 3.41
C CYS A 102 14.88 -14.27 3.63
N ARG A 103 14.49 -13.54 4.68
CA ARG A 103 13.10 -13.38 5.12
C ARG A 103 12.23 -12.74 4.03
N ALA A 104 11.05 -13.31 3.79
CA ALA A 104 10.01 -12.77 2.93
C ALA A 104 8.65 -12.74 3.66
N VAL A 105 7.77 -11.84 3.23
CA VAL A 105 6.44 -11.64 3.83
C VAL A 105 5.39 -12.30 2.96
N GLU A 106 4.55 -13.17 3.51
CA GLU A 106 3.46 -13.80 2.78
C GLU A 106 2.10 -13.32 3.29
N ILE A 107 1.30 -12.74 2.39
CA ILE A 107 -0.06 -12.28 2.66
C ILE A 107 -0.99 -12.81 1.57
N ASN A 108 -2.06 -13.49 1.97
CA ASN A 108 -3.07 -14.03 1.06
C ASN A 108 -2.46 -14.91 -0.08
N GLY A 109 -1.40 -15.67 0.23
CA GLY A 109 -0.68 -16.51 -0.73
C GLY A 109 0.25 -15.76 -1.68
N THR A 110 0.43 -14.45 -1.53
CA THR A 110 1.42 -13.66 -2.28
C THR A 110 2.66 -13.45 -1.42
N VAL A 111 3.84 -13.83 -1.95
CA VAL A 111 5.13 -13.68 -1.27
C VAL A 111 5.82 -12.40 -1.74
N TYR A 112 6.20 -11.56 -0.77
CA TYR A 112 6.87 -10.29 -0.96
C TYR A 112 8.30 -10.38 -0.43
N GLU A 113 9.25 -10.37 -1.35
CA GLU A 113 10.69 -10.42 -1.06
C GLU A 113 11.26 -9.06 -0.64
N ALA A 114 10.63 -7.98 -1.12
CA ALA A 114 10.80 -6.62 -0.68
C ALA A 114 9.43 -6.10 -0.21
N ILE A 115 9.39 -5.31 0.87
CA ILE A 115 8.13 -4.87 1.47
C ILE A 115 7.58 -3.68 0.66
N PRO A 116 6.45 -3.80 -0.06
CA PRO A 116 5.91 -2.74 -0.88
C PRO A 116 5.27 -1.63 -0.03
N GLU A 117 5.14 -0.46 -0.62
CA GLU A 117 4.57 0.74 0.02
C GLU A 117 3.20 0.50 0.66
N ALA A 118 2.31 -0.22 -0.02
CA ALA A 118 0.97 -0.51 0.50
C ALA A 118 1.01 -1.20 1.87
N LEU A 119 1.87 -2.23 2.03
CA LEU A 119 2.00 -2.96 3.29
C LEU A 119 2.63 -2.11 4.40
N ILE A 120 3.62 -1.27 4.06
CA ILE A 120 4.24 -0.33 5.00
C ILE A 120 3.19 0.64 5.55
N ARG A 121 2.34 1.18 4.67
CA ARG A 121 1.29 2.12 5.05
C ARG A 121 0.20 1.43 5.87
N ASP A 122 -0.30 0.28 5.42
CA ASP A 122 -1.32 -0.47 6.14
C ASP A 122 -0.84 -0.84 7.55
N ALA A 123 0.42 -1.29 7.69
CA ALA A 123 1.01 -1.62 8.97
C ALA A 123 1.16 -0.38 9.89
N ALA A 124 1.57 0.77 9.34
CA ALA A 124 1.69 2.02 10.08
C ALA A 124 0.35 2.46 10.69
N TYR A 125 -0.73 2.43 9.89
CA TYR A 125 -2.07 2.80 10.34
C TYR A 125 -2.65 1.77 11.32
N ALA A 126 -2.45 0.48 11.07
CA ALA A 126 -2.82 -0.60 11.99
C ALA A 126 -2.11 -0.49 13.35
N ALA A 127 -0.82 -0.15 13.36
CA ALA A 127 -0.05 0.06 14.58
C ALA A 127 -0.54 1.24 15.43
N LEU A 128 -1.19 2.22 14.81
CA LEU A 128 -1.82 3.36 15.49
C LEU A 128 -3.28 3.11 15.91
N GLN A 129 -3.85 1.94 15.59
CA GLN A 129 -5.29 1.66 15.73
C GLN A 129 -6.14 2.73 15.02
N MET A 130 -5.65 3.24 13.89
CA MET A 130 -6.33 4.22 13.05
C MET A 130 -6.78 3.55 11.75
N GLU A 131 -7.95 3.92 11.24
CA GLU A 131 -8.37 3.48 9.91
C GLU A 131 -7.42 4.07 8.86
N ASN A 132 -6.83 3.21 8.02
CA ASN A 132 -6.04 3.64 6.87
C ASN A 132 -6.99 4.25 5.84
N ASN A 133 -6.92 5.57 5.70
CA ASN A 133 -7.67 6.28 4.69
C ASN A 133 -6.76 6.46 3.46
N MET A 134 -6.44 5.34 2.81
CA MET A 134 -5.53 5.26 1.67
C MET A 134 -5.94 6.22 0.54
N MET A 135 -4.95 6.90 -0.05
CA MET A 135 -5.18 7.66 -1.28
C MET A 135 -5.39 6.68 -2.44
N LYS A 136 -6.62 6.55 -2.93
CA LYS A 136 -6.95 5.67 -4.07
C LYS A 136 -6.72 6.39 -5.39
N GLN A 137 -6.01 5.77 -6.34
CA GLN A 137 -5.74 6.37 -7.64
C GLN A 137 -6.82 5.95 -8.65
N PHE A 138 -7.66 6.90 -9.05
CA PHE A 138 -8.66 6.73 -10.07
C PHE A 138 -8.21 7.32 -11.40
N LYS A 139 -8.43 6.59 -12.50
CA LYS A 139 -8.35 7.13 -13.85
C LYS A 139 -9.69 6.98 -14.54
N VAL A 140 -10.23 8.09 -15.05
CA VAL A 140 -11.44 8.06 -15.89
C VAL A 140 -11.03 8.14 -17.35
N LEU A 141 -11.31 7.06 -18.07
CA LEU A 141 -10.98 6.85 -19.47
C LEU A 141 -12.12 7.37 -20.35
N GLY A 142 -11.89 8.41 -21.13
CA GLY A 142 -12.87 8.88 -22.09
C GLY A 142 -12.54 10.23 -22.71
N SER A 143 -13.04 10.47 -23.92
CA SER A 143 -12.80 11.67 -24.73
C SER A 143 -13.47 12.95 -24.21
N GLY A 144 -13.86 12.99 -22.93
CA GLY A 144 -14.41 14.18 -22.28
C GLY A 144 -15.89 14.46 -22.56
N CYS A 145 -16.72 13.42 -22.77
CA CYS A 145 -18.17 13.59 -22.84
C CYS A 145 -18.80 13.84 -21.46
N ALA A 146 -20.04 14.35 -21.42
CA ALA A 146 -20.76 14.65 -20.17
C ALA A 146 -20.87 13.47 -19.18
N ASN A 147 -20.85 12.23 -19.69
CA ASN A 147 -20.86 11.02 -18.86
C ASN A 147 -19.52 10.81 -18.11
N CYS A 148 -18.39 11.21 -18.70
CA CYS A 148 -17.08 11.15 -18.05
C CYS A 148 -17.05 12.11 -16.86
N ASP A 149 -17.54 13.34 -17.06
CA ASP A 149 -17.59 14.35 -16.00
C ASP A 149 -18.55 13.94 -14.87
N THR A 150 -19.68 13.34 -15.22
CA THR A 150 -20.64 12.80 -14.24
C THR A 150 -20.00 11.67 -13.42
N THR A 151 -19.23 10.80 -14.06
CA THR A 151 -18.52 9.70 -13.40
C THR A 151 -17.47 10.22 -12.42
N MET A 152 -16.64 11.19 -12.85
CA MET A 152 -15.65 11.82 -11.98
C MET A 152 -16.29 12.46 -10.74
N LYS A 153 -17.34 13.28 -10.93
CA LYS A 153 -18.07 13.91 -9.82
C LYS A 153 -18.64 12.89 -8.84
N LEU A 154 -19.23 11.81 -9.35
CA LEU A 154 -19.79 10.76 -8.52
C LEU A 154 -18.72 10.10 -7.63
N ILE A 155 -17.53 9.84 -8.18
CA ILE A 155 -16.42 9.27 -7.42
C ILE A 155 -15.90 10.27 -6.38
N GLU A 156 -15.70 11.53 -6.74
CA GLU A 156 -15.26 12.59 -5.82
C GLU A 156 -16.23 12.81 -4.66
N GLU A 157 -17.53 12.89 -4.94
CA GLU A 157 -18.56 13.08 -3.93
C GLU A 157 -18.65 11.88 -2.99
N THR A 158 -18.58 10.66 -3.53
CA THR A 158 -18.65 9.43 -2.74
C THR A 158 -17.40 9.27 -1.87
N ALA A 159 -16.21 9.59 -2.41
CA ALA A 159 -14.97 9.59 -1.66
C ALA A 159 -14.99 10.61 -0.53
N LYS A 160 -15.43 11.85 -0.82
CA LYS A 160 -15.59 12.91 0.19
C LYS A 160 -16.57 12.51 1.28
N ALA A 161 -17.68 11.86 0.92
CA ALA A 161 -18.68 11.39 1.88
C ALA A 161 -18.13 10.26 2.78
N LYS A 162 -17.30 9.37 2.25
CA LYS A 162 -16.63 8.29 3.00
C LYS A 162 -15.35 8.75 3.70
N GLY A 163 -14.95 10.00 3.52
CA GLY A 163 -13.70 10.54 4.05
C GLY A 163 -12.46 10.03 3.32
N VAL A 164 -12.58 9.27 2.24
CA VAL A 164 -11.47 8.66 1.48
C VAL A 164 -10.73 9.70 0.65
N THR A 165 -9.40 9.71 0.78
CA THR A 165 -8.56 10.54 -0.08
C THR A 165 -8.45 9.85 -1.44
N ILE A 166 -8.62 10.58 -2.53
CA ILE A 166 -8.49 10.03 -3.88
C ILE A 166 -7.60 10.94 -4.72
N GLN A 167 -6.88 10.34 -5.66
CA GLN A 167 -6.24 11.05 -6.76
C GLN A 167 -7.02 10.71 -8.03
N MET A 168 -7.43 11.73 -8.79
CA MET A 168 -8.23 11.57 -10.00
C MET A 168 -7.40 12.02 -11.21
N GLU A 169 -7.29 11.16 -12.22
CA GLU A 169 -6.67 11.45 -13.51
C GLU A 169 -7.71 11.25 -14.63
N LYS A 170 -7.73 12.15 -15.60
CA LYS A 170 -8.56 11.99 -16.80
C LYS A 170 -7.66 11.57 -17.96
N VAL A 171 -7.97 10.43 -18.56
CA VAL A 171 -7.23 9.91 -19.72
C VAL A 171 -8.09 10.09 -20.96
N GLU A 172 -7.71 11.05 -21.80
CA GLU A 172 -8.40 11.38 -23.05
C GLU A 172 -7.70 10.80 -24.29
N ASP A 173 -6.49 10.26 -24.12
CA ASP A 173 -5.71 9.65 -25.20
C ASP A 173 -6.31 8.30 -25.63
N MET A 174 -6.72 8.21 -26.88
CA MET A 174 -7.38 7.02 -27.45
C MET A 174 -6.48 5.78 -27.43
N ALA A 175 -5.17 5.92 -27.61
CA ALA A 175 -4.26 4.79 -27.60
C ALA A 175 -4.09 4.24 -26.18
N ALA A 176 -4.01 5.11 -25.17
CA ALA A 176 -4.00 4.73 -23.77
C ALA A 176 -5.30 4.01 -23.37
N ILE A 177 -6.47 4.54 -23.78
CA ILE A 177 -7.78 3.93 -23.49
C ILE A 177 -7.87 2.49 -24.04
N LEU A 178 -7.44 2.29 -25.30
CA LEU A 178 -7.39 0.95 -25.91
C LEU A 178 -6.34 0.06 -25.25
N GLY A 179 -5.23 0.62 -24.80
CA GLY A 179 -4.19 -0.09 -24.04
C GLY A 179 -4.70 -0.68 -22.72
N PHE A 180 -5.71 -0.05 -22.10
CA PHE A 180 -6.43 -0.60 -20.95
C PHE A 180 -7.50 -1.64 -21.32
N GLY A 181 -7.71 -1.94 -22.60
CA GLY A 181 -8.73 -2.90 -23.05
C GLY A 181 -10.17 -2.39 -22.97
N VAL A 182 -10.37 -1.07 -22.82
CA VAL A 182 -11.71 -0.48 -22.71
C VAL A 182 -12.30 -0.20 -24.09
N MET A 183 -13.35 -0.95 -24.43
CA MET A 183 -14.07 -0.84 -25.72
C MET A 183 -15.19 0.20 -25.71
N SER A 184 -15.62 0.64 -24.52
CA SER A 184 -16.72 1.59 -24.35
C SER A 184 -16.45 2.51 -23.18
N THR A 185 -16.56 3.82 -23.42
CA THR A 185 -16.30 4.87 -22.44
C THR A 185 -17.62 5.40 -21.87
N PRO A 186 -17.63 5.98 -20.66
CA PRO A 186 -16.48 6.13 -19.76
C PRO A 186 -16.01 4.79 -19.17
N GLY A 187 -14.69 4.61 -19.09
CA GLY A 187 -14.04 3.54 -18.33
C GLY A 187 -13.48 4.08 -17.01
N VAL A 188 -13.42 3.27 -15.97
CA VAL A 188 -12.80 3.64 -14.69
C VAL A 188 -11.72 2.62 -14.35
N VAL A 189 -10.53 3.14 -14.07
CA VAL A 189 -9.39 2.39 -13.56
C VAL A 189 -9.18 2.78 -12.11
N LEU A 190 -9.01 1.80 -11.23
CA LEU A 190 -8.64 1.99 -9.83
C LEU A 190 -7.31 1.26 -9.60
N ASP A 191 -6.29 1.99 -9.15
CA ASP A 191 -4.95 1.47 -8.83
C ASP A 191 -4.36 0.60 -9.97
N GLY A 192 -4.56 1.06 -11.21
CA GLY A 192 -4.07 0.40 -12.44
C GLY A 192 -4.99 -0.69 -13.00
N ILE A 193 -6.07 -1.06 -12.31
CA ILE A 193 -7.01 -2.11 -12.72
C ILE A 193 -8.31 -1.50 -13.24
N VAL A 194 -8.80 -1.95 -14.40
CA VAL A 194 -10.12 -1.52 -14.91
C VAL A 194 -11.22 -2.12 -14.05
N VAL A 195 -11.99 -1.25 -13.37
CA VAL A 195 -13.11 -1.64 -12.48
C VAL A 195 -14.48 -1.38 -13.09
N HIS A 196 -14.54 -0.60 -14.18
CA HIS A 196 -15.78 -0.28 -14.90
C HIS A 196 -15.49 0.03 -16.37
N SER A 197 -16.39 -0.38 -17.26
CA SER A 197 -16.39 0.06 -18.66
C SER A 197 -17.80 0.20 -19.21
N GLY A 198 -18.06 1.33 -19.87
CA GLY A 198 -19.33 1.64 -20.53
C GLY A 198 -20.38 2.28 -19.61
N GLY A 199 -20.86 3.46 -20.00
CA GLY A 199 -21.91 4.19 -19.27
C GLY A 199 -21.47 4.72 -17.89
N VAL A 200 -22.32 5.51 -17.24
CA VAL A 200 -22.04 6.07 -15.91
C VAL A 200 -22.26 4.96 -14.85
N PRO A 201 -21.30 4.69 -13.94
CA PRO A 201 -21.46 3.70 -12.89
C PRO A 201 -22.54 4.12 -11.88
N THR A 202 -23.14 3.14 -11.20
CA THR A 202 -24.10 3.44 -10.13
C THR A 202 -23.39 3.84 -8.86
N LYS A 203 -24.05 4.64 -8.01
CA LYS A 203 -23.49 5.06 -6.73
C LYS A 203 -23.06 3.88 -5.85
N GLY A 204 -23.85 2.81 -5.78
CA GLY A 204 -23.51 1.62 -4.99
C GLY A 204 -22.25 0.90 -5.48
N LEU A 205 -21.98 0.92 -6.79
CA LEU A 205 -20.75 0.37 -7.35
C LEU A 205 -19.54 1.24 -7.01
N VAL A 206 -19.69 2.58 -7.08
CA VAL A 206 -18.64 3.51 -6.65
C VAL A 206 -18.34 3.35 -5.15
N GLU A 207 -19.37 3.14 -4.34
CA GLU A 207 -19.21 2.90 -2.91
C GLU A 207 -18.44 1.61 -2.62
N SER A 208 -18.60 0.55 -3.42
CA SER A 208 -17.86 -0.70 -3.24
C SER A 208 -16.37 -0.55 -3.57
N TRP A 209 -16.02 0.28 -4.56
CA TRP A 209 -14.63 0.62 -4.86
C TRP A 209 -13.94 1.38 -3.73
N LEU A 210 -14.71 2.16 -2.97
CA LEU A 210 -14.21 2.99 -1.89
C LEU A 210 -14.25 2.28 -0.53
N SER A 211 -15.10 1.26 -0.37
CA SER A 211 -15.17 0.43 0.85
C SER A 211 -14.02 -0.57 0.92
N THR A 212 -13.48 -0.80 2.12
CA THR A 212 -12.48 -1.86 2.40
C THR A 212 -13.10 -3.20 2.79
N ALA A 213 -14.42 -3.35 2.62
CA ALA A 213 -15.07 -4.62 2.86
C ALA A 213 -14.69 -5.60 1.74
N GLU A 214 -14.09 -6.72 2.11
CA GLU A 214 -13.91 -7.90 1.28
C GLU A 214 -15.16 -8.13 0.41
N PRO A 215 -15.02 -8.65 -0.83
CA PRO A 215 -16.15 -9.30 -1.46
C PRO A 215 -16.53 -10.46 -0.55
N CYS A 216 -17.56 -10.25 0.28
CA CYS A 216 -18.21 -11.32 1.01
C CYS A 216 -18.58 -12.36 -0.06
N CYS A 217 -17.82 -13.45 -0.09
CA CYS A 217 -18.07 -14.61 -0.90
C CYS A 217 -19.56 -14.93 -0.77
N GLY A 218 -20.26 -14.90 -1.90
CA GLY A 218 -21.70 -15.08 -1.98
C GLY A 218 -22.09 -16.45 -1.45
N CYS A 219 -22.50 -16.49 -0.19
CA CYS A 219 -23.27 -17.58 0.40
C CYS A 219 -24.46 -16.98 1.13
N CYS A 220 -25.33 -16.28 0.39
CA CYS A 220 -26.68 -15.96 0.84
C CYS A 220 -27.67 -16.88 0.12
N GLY A 221 -28.10 -17.90 0.87
CA GLY A 221 -29.47 -18.43 0.90
C GLY A 221 -30.17 -18.70 -0.43
N LYS A 222 -30.38 -19.98 -0.72
CA LYS A 222 -31.70 -20.42 -1.16
C LYS A 222 -32.17 -21.58 -0.29
N GLU A 223 -33.39 -21.40 0.17
CA GLU A 223 -34.27 -22.33 0.87
C GLU A 223 -34.43 -23.67 0.15
#